data_AF-A0AA85IXH3-F1
#
_entry.id   AF-A0AA85IXH3-F1
#
_cell.length_a   1.000
_cell.length_b   1.000
_cell.length_c   1.000
_cell.angle_alpha   90.00
_cell.angle_beta   90.00
_cell.angle_gamma   90.00
#
_symmetry.space_group_name_H-M   'P 1'
#
loop_
_entity.id
_entity.type
_entity.pdbx_description
1 polymer ?
#
loop_
_entity_poly.entity_id
_entity_poly.type
_entity_poly.pdbx_seq_one_letter_code
_entity_poly.pdbx_strand_id
1 'polypeptide(L)'
;MCKVISSTILVLFNIPLVLVGLGLVVFGALIRWNEKLLVERITPAIIEEIDDENAREAAQQLVEEKITLFAAYGLAIFLFGLFICLLSLCGICGVCCKSKILLGTYAAFLLVIFLALLVFTIVFGTRKTWFRDELGISYRRSIITEYQMDNNYPPKSGFTVFVNEIQQKHKCCGSFDYRDFQDNESFKRQNYKIPASCCKDMNNKECWERPTSQNSYRDNGCFEFLWSAAQPSFQIILYSLIGLLILTFVFAVIAIYLLTRYSREKIQLL
;
A
#
# COMPACT_ATOMS: atom_id res chain seq x y z
N MET A 1 -39.52 4.09 18.65
CA MET A 1 -38.84 3.04 17.85
C MET A 1 -37.59 3.54 17.13
N CYS A 2 -37.66 4.52 16.21
CA CYS A 2 -36.47 4.97 15.43
C CYS A 2 -35.24 5.34 16.29
N LYS A 3 -35.42 6.07 17.40
CA LYS A 3 -34.32 6.43 18.31
C LYS A 3 -33.57 5.21 18.87
N VAL A 4 -34.31 4.22 19.37
CA VAL A 4 -33.73 3.01 19.97
C VAL A 4 -32.95 2.23 18.92
N ILE A 5 -33.54 2.06 17.73
CA ILE A 5 -32.89 1.35 16.61
C ILE A 5 -31.59 2.06 16.19
N SER A 6 -31.63 3.38 16.00
CA SER A 6 -30.44 4.17 15.63
C SER A 6 -29.34 4.10 16.68
N SER A 7 -29.69 4.18 17.97
CA SER A 7 -28.74 4.02 19.08
C SER A 7 -28.11 2.63 19.10
N THR A 8 -28.91 1.58 18.95
CA THR A 8 -28.43 0.18 18.94
C THR A 8 -27.49 -0.08 17.78
N ILE A 9 -27.82 0.37 16.56
CA ILE A 9 -26.97 0.20 15.38
C ILE A 9 -25.60 0.86 15.57
N LEU A 10 -25.57 2.11 16.08
CA LEU A 10 -24.32 2.84 16.30
C LEU A 10 -23.43 2.14 17.33
N VAL A 11 -24.00 1.68 18.44
CA VAL A 11 -23.25 0.97 19.48
C VAL A 11 -22.74 -0.37 18.96
N LEU A 12 -23.60 -1.16 18.32
CA LEU A 12 -23.24 -2.48 17.79
C LEU A 12 -22.06 -2.41 16.81
N PHE A 13 -22.03 -1.39 15.94
CA PHE A 13 -20.95 -1.22 14.97
C PHE A 13 -19.65 -0.73 15.61
N ASN A 14 -19.71 0.08 16.67
CA ASN A 14 -18.51 0.61 17.30
C ASN A 14 -17.81 -0.38 18.24
N ILE A 15 -18.51 -1.38 18.79
CA ILE A 15 -17.90 -2.41 19.63
C ILE A 15 -16.74 -3.15 18.91
N PRO A 16 -16.91 -3.72 17.70
CA PRO A 16 -15.81 -4.37 17.00
C PRO A 16 -14.71 -3.39 16.62
N LEU A 17 -15.04 -2.12 16.33
CA LEU A 17 -14.01 -1.10 16.05
C LEU A 17 -13.13 -0.80 17.26
N VAL A 18 -13.68 -0.81 18.48
CA VAL A 18 -12.85 -0.71 19.70
C VAL A 18 -11.89 -1.89 19.79
N LEU A 19 -12.36 -3.12 19.54
CA LEU A 19 -11.51 -4.32 19.58
C LEU A 19 -10.40 -4.27 18.52
N VAL A 20 -10.74 -3.87 17.29
CA VAL A 20 -9.76 -3.68 16.21
C VAL A 20 -8.74 -2.61 16.60
N GLY A 21 -9.20 -1.45 17.10
CA GLY A 21 -8.32 -0.38 17.55
C GLY A 21 -7.36 -0.84 18.66
N LEU A 22 -7.84 -1.62 19.64
CA LEU A 22 -7.01 -2.15 20.72
C LEU A 22 -5.97 -3.13 20.18
N GLY A 23 -6.36 -3.98 19.23
CA GLY A 23 -5.43 -4.86 18.52
C GLY A 23 -4.33 -4.08 17.79
N LEU A 24 -4.69 -3.00 17.08
CA LEU A 24 -3.73 -2.13 16.39
C LEU A 24 -2.81 -1.39 17.36
N VAL A 25 -3.32 -0.93 18.51
CA VAL A 25 -2.52 -0.32 19.58
C VAL A 25 -1.48 -1.30 20.09
N VAL A 26 -1.89 -2.53 20.45
CA VAL A 26 -0.96 -3.55 20.95
C VAL A 26 0.07 -3.89 19.88
N PHE A 27 -0.37 -4.15 18.64
CA PHE A 27 0.52 -4.52 17.54
C PHE A 27 1.50 -3.41 17.18
N GLY A 28 1.03 -2.16 17.07
CA GLY A 28 1.89 -0.99 16.81
C GLY A 28 2.87 -0.72 17.94
N ALA A 29 2.44 -0.88 19.20
CA ALA A 29 3.32 -0.74 20.36
C ALA A 29 4.43 -1.80 20.36
N LEU A 30 4.10 -3.07 20.06
CA LEU A 30 5.08 -4.14 19.94
C LEU A 30 6.12 -3.82 18.88
N ILE A 31 5.73 -3.36 17.70
CA ILE A 31 6.68 -3.01 16.64
C ILE A 31 7.57 -1.83 17.06
N ARG A 32 6.97 -0.77 17.63
CA ARG A 32 7.70 0.47 17.94
C ARG A 32 8.63 0.32 19.13
N TRP A 33 8.17 -0.27 20.23
CA TRP A 33 8.97 -0.36 21.46
C TRP A 33 9.90 -1.57 21.49
N ASN A 34 9.69 -2.57 20.63
CA ASN A 34 10.64 -3.69 20.47
C ASN A 34 11.51 -3.55 19.21
N GLU A 35 11.65 -2.34 18.65
CA GLU A 35 12.47 -2.12 17.45
C GLU A 35 13.92 -2.62 17.61
N LYS A 36 14.53 -2.42 18.79
CA LYS A 36 15.88 -2.91 19.09
C LYS A 36 15.96 -4.44 19.09
N LEU A 37 14.96 -5.10 19.66
CA LEU A 37 14.87 -6.56 19.69
C LEU A 37 14.62 -7.13 18.28
N LEU A 38 13.82 -6.43 17.48
CA LEU A 38 13.58 -6.79 16.07
C LEU A 38 14.88 -6.68 15.26
N VAL A 39 15.64 -5.58 15.40
CA VAL A 39 16.96 -5.44 14.77
C VAL A 39 17.89 -6.56 15.24
N GLU A 40 18.01 -6.80 16.55
CA GLU A 40 18.93 -7.79 17.09
C GLU A 40 18.58 -9.24 16.68
N ARG A 41 17.30 -9.56 16.49
CA ARG A 41 16.85 -10.91 16.12
C ARG A 41 16.77 -11.16 14.61
N ILE A 42 16.32 -10.16 13.85
CA ILE A 42 16.01 -10.33 12.43
C ILE A 42 17.27 -10.13 11.58
N THR A 43 18.11 -9.16 11.94
CA THR A 43 19.35 -8.85 11.22
C THR A 43 20.27 -10.07 11.06
N PRO A 44 20.64 -10.82 12.12
CA PRO A 44 21.51 -11.99 11.95
C PRO A 44 20.89 -13.10 11.11
N ALA A 45 19.57 -13.35 11.24
CA ALA A 45 18.88 -14.39 10.48
C ALA A 45 18.86 -14.11 8.96
N ILE A 46 18.83 -12.83 8.56
CA ILE A 46 18.89 -12.44 7.14
C ILE A 46 20.32 -12.53 6.61
N ILE A 47 21.30 -12.22 7.44
CA ILE A 47 22.69 -12.08 7.02
C ILE A 47 23.42 -13.43 6.97
N GLU A 48 23.01 -14.40 7.80
CA GLU A 48 23.60 -15.74 7.83
C GLU A 48 23.49 -16.49 6.49
N GLU A 49 22.53 -16.10 5.63
CA GLU A 49 22.33 -16.70 4.31
C GLU A 49 23.25 -16.09 3.23
N ILE A 50 24.05 -15.07 3.57
CA ILE A 50 24.97 -14.37 2.65
C ILE A 50 26.40 -14.87 2.85
N ASP A 51 26.90 -15.61 1.87
CA ASP A 51 28.23 -16.26 1.89
C ASP A 51 29.40 -15.28 1.59
N ASP A 52 29.11 -14.08 1.08
CA ASP A 52 30.11 -13.07 0.70
C ASP A 52 30.26 -11.97 1.77
N GLU A 53 31.48 -11.80 2.29
CA GLU A 53 31.80 -10.91 3.42
C GLU A 53 31.59 -9.43 3.10
N ASN A 54 31.83 -9.01 1.85
CA ASN A 54 31.58 -7.63 1.41
C ASN A 54 30.09 -7.35 1.19
N ALA A 55 29.35 -8.33 0.66
CA ALA A 55 27.89 -8.26 0.54
C ALA A 55 27.21 -8.26 1.91
N ARG A 56 27.83 -8.90 2.92
CA ARG A 56 27.36 -8.92 4.31
C ARG A 56 27.27 -7.52 4.91
N GLU A 57 28.33 -6.72 4.76
CA GLU A 57 28.38 -5.34 5.26
C GLU A 57 27.37 -4.43 4.55
N ALA A 58 27.24 -4.58 3.22
CA ALA A 58 26.23 -3.84 2.46
C ALA A 58 24.80 -4.25 2.84
N ALA A 59 24.55 -5.54 3.05
CA ALA A 59 23.26 -6.05 3.49
C ALA A 59 22.91 -5.57 4.90
N GLN A 60 23.88 -5.50 5.82
CA GLN A 60 23.68 -4.93 7.16
C GLN A 60 23.13 -3.51 7.10
N GLN A 61 23.76 -2.63 6.33
CA GLN A 61 23.32 -1.24 6.19
C GLN A 61 21.89 -1.15 5.64
N LEU A 62 21.57 -1.95 4.63
CA LEU A 62 20.23 -1.98 4.03
C LEU A 62 19.17 -2.54 4.99
N VAL A 63 19.49 -3.61 5.71
CA VAL A 63 18.57 -4.27 6.64
C VAL A 63 18.27 -3.35 7.82
N GLU A 64 19.27 -2.68 8.39
CA GLU A 64 19.06 -1.73 9.48
C GLU A 64 18.20 -0.53 9.05
N GLU A 65 18.44 0.04 7.86
CA GLU A 65 17.60 1.12 7.31
C GLU A 65 16.14 0.65 7.12
N LYS A 66 15.94 -0.54 6.55
CA LYS A 66 14.58 -1.08 6.35
C LYS A 66 13.88 -1.39 7.66
N ILE A 67 14.57 -1.97 8.65
CA ILE A 67 13.96 -2.29 9.95
C ILE A 67 13.58 -1.02 10.72
N THR A 68 14.39 0.04 10.66
CA THR A 68 14.03 1.32 11.29
C THR A 68 12.83 1.97 10.59
N LEU A 69 12.72 1.85 9.27
CA LEU A 69 11.51 2.24 8.53
C LEU A 69 10.28 1.42 8.97
N PHE A 70 10.43 0.10 9.14
CA PHE A 70 9.37 -0.77 9.67
C PHE A 70 8.93 -0.36 11.09
N ALA A 71 9.88 -0.01 11.95
CA ALA A 71 9.58 0.49 13.29
C ALA A 71 8.82 1.82 13.27
N ALA A 72 9.14 2.72 12.35
CA ALA A 72 8.41 3.97 12.15
C ALA A 72 6.95 3.73 11.73
N TYR A 73 6.68 2.74 10.87
CA TYR A 73 5.30 2.33 10.57
C TYR A 73 4.57 1.80 11.82
N GLY A 74 5.28 1.14 12.74
CA GLY A 74 4.72 0.72 14.03
C GLY A 74 4.12 1.87 14.84
N LEU A 75 4.81 3.02 14.88
CA LEU A 75 4.29 4.22 15.54
C LEU A 75 3.01 4.74 14.86
N ALA A 76 2.97 4.77 13.53
CA ALA A 76 1.79 5.19 12.79
C ALA A 76 0.59 4.28 13.06
N ILE A 77 0.80 2.95 13.07
CA ILE A 77 -0.23 1.95 13.38
C ILE A 77 -0.75 2.15 14.82
N PHE A 78 0.14 2.39 15.78
CA PHE A 78 -0.23 2.64 17.17
C PHE A 78 -1.14 3.88 17.29
N LEU A 79 -0.75 5.00 16.70
CA LEU A 79 -1.52 6.25 16.76
C LEU A 79 -2.88 6.10 16.06
N PHE A 80 -2.91 5.39 14.93
CA PHE A 80 -4.15 5.12 14.21
C PHE A 80 -5.10 4.22 15.02
N GLY A 81 -4.57 3.17 15.65
CA GLY A 81 -5.34 2.31 16.56
C GLY A 81 -5.94 3.09 17.73
N LEU A 82 -5.13 3.96 18.37
CA LEU A 82 -5.59 4.82 19.46
C LEU A 82 -6.71 5.76 19.01
N PHE A 83 -6.56 6.38 17.84
CA PHE A 83 -7.59 7.24 17.27
C PHE A 83 -8.91 6.50 17.03
N ILE A 84 -8.87 5.29 16.45
CA ILE A 84 -10.07 4.47 16.23
C ILE A 84 -10.73 4.11 17.58
N CYS A 85 -9.94 3.65 18.56
CA CYS A 85 -10.47 3.32 19.90
C CYS A 85 -11.18 4.51 20.53
N LEU A 86 -10.52 5.67 20.60
CA LEU A 86 -11.07 6.86 21.23
C LEU A 86 -12.34 7.32 20.51
N LEU A 87 -12.31 7.36 19.18
CA LEU A 87 -13.47 7.76 18.38
C LEU A 87 -14.65 6.81 18.62
N SER A 88 -14.43 5.50 18.58
CA SER A 88 -15.48 4.51 18.81
C SER A 88 -16.01 4.52 20.24
N LEU A 89 -15.15 4.76 21.24
CA LEU A 89 -15.58 4.97 22.63
C LEU A 89 -16.43 6.24 22.78
N CYS A 90 -16.09 7.34 22.10
CA CYS A 90 -16.93 8.53 22.07
C CYS A 90 -18.32 8.23 21.49
N GLY A 91 -18.41 7.41 20.45
CA GLY A 91 -19.68 6.97 19.87
C GLY A 91 -20.53 6.16 20.86
N ILE A 92 -19.93 5.14 21.49
CA ILE A 92 -20.62 4.26 22.46
C ILE A 92 -21.04 5.06 23.70
N CYS A 93 -20.10 5.75 24.35
CA CYS A 93 -20.37 6.51 25.57
C CYS A 93 -21.28 7.72 25.30
N GLY A 94 -21.21 8.33 24.11
CA GLY A 94 -22.12 9.39 23.69
C GLY A 94 -23.58 8.94 23.69
N VAL A 95 -23.85 7.71 23.24
CA VAL A 95 -25.19 7.10 23.25
C VAL A 95 -25.56 6.60 24.66
N CYS A 96 -24.71 5.79 25.28
CA CYS A 96 -25.01 5.15 26.58
C CYS A 96 -25.16 6.17 27.71
N CYS A 97 -24.29 7.18 27.78
CA CYS A 97 -24.34 8.23 28.80
C CYS A 97 -25.26 9.40 28.38
N LYS A 98 -25.90 9.34 27.21
CA LYS A 98 -26.67 10.45 26.61
C LYS A 98 -25.90 11.78 26.60
N SER A 99 -24.57 11.71 26.42
CA SER A 99 -23.67 12.87 26.48
C SER A 99 -23.60 13.55 25.11
N LYS A 100 -24.14 14.77 25.03
CA LYS A 100 -24.13 15.58 23.81
C LYS A 100 -22.72 15.94 23.35
N ILE A 101 -21.80 16.14 24.29
CA ILE A 101 -20.42 16.53 23.97
C ILE A 101 -19.73 15.36 23.26
N LEU A 102 -19.79 14.16 23.85
CA LEU A 102 -19.17 12.97 23.27
C LEU A 102 -19.79 12.54 21.93
N LEU A 103 -21.12 12.62 21.83
CA LEU A 103 -21.80 12.32 20.57
C LEU A 103 -21.52 13.40 19.51
N GLY A 104 -21.38 14.66 19.93
CA GLY A 104 -21.02 15.78 19.08
C GLY A 104 -19.59 15.69 18.57
N THR A 105 -18.62 15.32 19.41
CA THR A 105 -17.23 15.09 18.98
C THR A 105 -17.16 13.93 18.00
N TYR A 106 -17.85 12.82 18.28
CA TYR A 106 -17.96 11.69 17.36
C TYR A 106 -18.54 12.12 15.99
N ALA A 107 -19.65 12.86 15.98
CA ALA A 107 -20.26 13.36 14.75
C ALA A 107 -19.33 14.31 13.98
N ALA A 108 -18.63 15.21 14.67
CA ALA A 108 -17.69 16.13 14.05
C ALA A 108 -16.53 15.39 13.36
N PHE A 109 -15.92 14.41 14.03
CA PHE A 109 -14.88 13.59 13.41
C PHE A 109 -15.40 12.78 12.23
N LEU A 110 -16.59 12.19 12.31
CA LEU A 110 -17.18 11.49 11.16
C LEU A 110 -17.41 12.41 9.96
N LEU A 111 -17.81 13.66 10.18
CA LEU A 111 -17.94 14.64 9.11
C LEU A 111 -16.58 14.99 8.48
N VAL A 112 -15.54 15.19 9.30
CA VAL A 112 -14.18 15.44 8.80
C VAL A 112 -13.68 14.26 7.98
N ILE A 113 -13.85 13.03 8.48
CA ILE A 113 -13.47 11.81 7.76
C ILE A 113 -14.28 11.68 6.46
N PHE A 114 -15.59 11.95 6.48
CA PHE A 114 -16.42 11.92 5.29
C PHE A 114 -15.92 12.90 4.22
N LEU A 115 -15.60 14.13 4.60
CA LEU A 115 -15.08 15.13 3.65
C LEU A 115 -13.71 14.72 3.09
N ALA A 116 -12.82 14.19 3.94
CA ALA A 116 -11.52 13.68 3.50
C ALA A 116 -11.68 12.50 2.52
N LEU A 117 -12.55 11.54 2.83
CA LEU A 117 -12.85 10.41 1.95
C LEU A 117 -13.50 10.86 0.65
N LEU A 118 -14.38 11.87 0.68
CA LEU A 118 -15.03 12.40 -0.51
C LEU A 118 -13.99 12.96 -1.48
N VAL A 119 -13.10 13.83 -0.98
CA VAL A 119 -12.02 14.41 -1.79
C VAL A 119 -11.11 13.31 -2.31
N PHE A 120 -10.68 12.39 -1.45
CA PHE A 120 -9.79 11.30 -1.85
C PHE A 120 -10.42 10.40 -2.91
N THR A 121 -11.68 10.01 -2.75
CA THR A 121 -12.41 9.15 -3.70
C THR A 121 -12.59 9.84 -5.05
N ILE A 122 -12.91 11.14 -5.06
CA ILE A 122 -13.02 11.92 -6.31
C ILE A 122 -11.66 11.99 -7.01
N VAL A 123 -10.60 12.35 -6.30
CA VAL A 123 -9.26 12.45 -6.90
C VAL A 123 -8.80 11.09 -7.41
N PHE A 124 -8.91 10.03 -6.60
CA PHE A 124 -8.52 8.68 -6.98
C PHE A 124 -9.31 8.17 -8.19
N GLY A 125 -10.63 8.36 -8.20
CA GLY A 125 -11.50 7.92 -9.30
C GLY A 125 -11.30 8.71 -10.60
N THR A 126 -11.04 10.01 -10.54
CA THR A 126 -10.86 10.86 -11.73
C THR A 126 -9.45 10.78 -12.32
N ARG A 127 -8.43 10.46 -11.51
CA ARG A 127 -7.02 10.40 -11.92
C ARG A 127 -6.56 9.01 -12.35
N LYS A 128 -7.46 8.19 -12.89
CA LYS A 128 -7.13 6.83 -13.38
C LYS A 128 -6.01 6.84 -14.42
N THR A 129 -6.03 7.78 -15.35
CA THR A 129 -4.99 7.91 -16.40
C THR A 129 -3.64 8.26 -15.80
N TRP A 130 -3.60 9.22 -14.86
CA TRP A 130 -2.37 9.57 -14.15
C TRP A 130 -1.80 8.37 -13.38
N PHE A 131 -2.64 7.60 -12.67
CA PHE A 131 -2.19 6.40 -11.96
C PHE A 131 -1.66 5.32 -12.91
N ARG A 132 -2.33 5.16 -14.06
CA ARG A 132 -1.86 4.28 -15.14
C ARG A 132 -0.47 4.69 -15.62
N ASP A 133 -0.28 5.96 -15.96
CA ASP A 133 1.00 6.43 -16.50
C ASP A 133 2.11 6.36 -15.43
N GLU A 134 1.81 6.73 -14.18
CA GLU A 134 2.76 6.66 -13.06
C GLU A 134 3.17 5.21 -12.77
N LEU A 135 2.31 4.21 -12.96
CA LEU A 135 2.68 2.80 -12.83
C LEU A 135 3.78 2.42 -13.83
N GLY A 136 3.67 2.86 -15.08
CA GLY A 136 4.68 2.59 -16.12
C GLY A 136 5.99 3.33 -15.86
N ILE A 137 5.91 4.58 -15.39
CA ILE A 137 7.09 5.39 -15.02
C ILE A 137 7.78 4.80 -13.79
N SER A 138 7.02 4.38 -12.78
CA SER A 138 7.55 3.75 -11.56
C SER A 138 8.23 2.43 -11.89
N TYR A 139 7.62 1.60 -12.73
CA TYR A 139 8.24 0.35 -13.17
C TYR A 139 9.54 0.60 -13.96
N ARG A 140 9.57 1.58 -14.86
CA ARG A 140 10.81 2.01 -15.53
C ARG A 140 11.86 2.45 -14.50
N ARG A 141 11.48 3.26 -13.51
CA ARG A 141 12.39 3.72 -12.45
C ARG A 141 12.99 2.54 -11.69
N SER A 142 12.18 1.56 -11.28
CA SER A 142 12.68 0.34 -10.64
C SER A 142 13.58 -0.49 -11.56
N ILE A 143 13.30 -0.55 -12.87
CA ILE A 143 14.25 -1.15 -13.82
C ILE A 143 15.60 -0.42 -13.78
N ILE A 144 15.59 0.92 -13.79
CA ILE A 144 16.83 1.71 -13.78
C ILE A 144 17.63 1.51 -12.50
N THR A 145 16.96 1.41 -11.34
CA THR A 145 17.63 1.42 -10.04
C THR A 145 17.89 0.04 -9.43
N GLU A 146 17.02 -0.95 -9.67
CA GLU A 146 17.00 -2.23 -8.95
C GLU A 146 17.30 -3.44 -9.84
N TYR A 147 17.14 -3.32 -11.16
CA TYR A 147 17.43 -4.42 -12.07
C TYR A 147 18.94 -4.68 -12.15
N GLN A 148 19.35 -5.93 -11.97
CA GLN A 148 20.74 -6.36 -12.07
C GLN A 148 20.92 -7.20 -13.32
N MET A 149 21.40 -6.57 -14.39
CA MET A 149 21.60 -7.24 -15.67
C MET A 149 22.83 -8.14 -15.66
N ASP A 150 22.61 -9.43 -15.88
CA ASP A 150 23.63 -10.39 -16.26
C ASP A 150 22.99 -11.47 -17.14
N ASN A 151 23.47 -11.61 -18.39
CA ASN A 151 22.96 -12.64 -19.30
C ASN A 151 23.71 -13.98 -19.17
N ASN A 152 24.89 -13.98 -18.57
CA ASN A 152 25.74 -15.18 -18.46
C ASN A 152 25.52 -15.93 -17.13
N TYR A 153 25.02 -15.23 -16.11
CA TYR A 153 24.80 -15.78 -14.78
C TYR A 153 23.33 -15.69 -14.36
N PRO A 154 22.87 -16.56 -13.44
CA PRO A 154 21.52 -16.48 -12.92
C PRO A 154 21.28 -15.15 -12.18
N PRO A 155 20.03 -14.64 -12.20
CA PRO A 155 19.68 -13.38 -11.54
C PRO A 155 19.90 -13.47 -10.02
N LYS A 156 20.54 -12.45 -9.46
CA LYS A 156 20.89 -12.37 -8.03
C LYS A 156 19.86 -11.63 -7.18
N SER A 157 18.95 -10.86 -7.79
CA SER A 157 17.89 -10.14 -7.07
C SER A 157 16.50 -10.65 -7.43
N GLY A 158 15.62 -10.75 -6.43
CA GLY A 158 14.23 -11.17 -6.63
C GLY A 158 13.47 -10.27 -7.62
N PHE A 159 13.79 -8.98 -7.65
CA PHE A 159 13.24 -8.06 -8.65
C PHE A 159 13.68 -8.43 -10.07
N THR A 160 14.95 -8.77 -10.28
CA THR A 160 15.46 -9.21 -11.60
C THR A 160 14.78 -10.51 -12.04
N VAL A 161 14.59 -11.47 -11.13
CA VAL A 161 13.83 -12.71 -11.39
C VAL A 161 12.41 -12.36 -11.86
N PHE A 162 11.70 -11.52 -11.11
CA PHE A 162 10.34 -11.11 -11.42
C PHE A 162 10.22 -10.42 -12.78
N VAL A 163 11.11 -9.48 -13.08
CA VAL A 163 11.17 -8.78 -14.36
C VAL A 163 11.44 -9.77 -15.51
N ASN A 164 12.39 -10.69 -15.34
CA ASN A 164 12.71 -11.69 -16.34
C ASN A 164 11.53 -12.62 -16.64
N GLU A 165 10.83 -13.07 -15.61
CA GLU A 165 9.63 -13.91 -15.72
C GLU A 165 8.50 -13.20 -16.44
N ILE A 166 8.21 -11.94 -16.09
CA ILE A 166 7.19 -11.15 -16.78
C ILE A 166 7.51 -11.03 -18.27
N GLN A 167 8.75 -10.66 -18.60
CA GLN A 167 9.17 -10.45 -19.98
C GLN A 167 9.02 -11.72 -20.83
N GLN A 168 9.45 -12.88 -20.31
CA GLN A 168 9.32 -14.15 -21.01
C GLN A 168 7.87 -14.61 -21.13
N LYS A 169 7.12 -14.57 -20.03
CA LYS A 169 5.73 -15.05 -19.99
C LYS A 169 4.80 -14.19 -20.83
N HIS A 170 5.01 -12.88 -20.83
CA HIS A 170 4.16 -11.91 -21.53
C HIS A 170 4.76 -11.37 -22.82
N LYS A 171 5.91 -11.90 -23.27
CA LYS A 171 6.51 -11.61 -24.58
C LYS A 171 6.72 -10.11 -24.79
N CYS A 172 7.31 -9.47 -23.79
CA CYS A 172 7.55 -8.03 -23.71
C CYS A 172 8.98 -7.74 -23.21
N CYS A 173 9.43 -6.49 -23.29
CA CYS A 173 10.76 -6.07 -22.90
C CYS A 173 10.73 -4.64 -22.32
N GLY A 174 11.25 -4.46 -21.11
CA GLY A 174 11.25 -3.17 -20.43
C GLY A 174 9.85 -2.75 -19.94
N SER A 175 9.71 -1.48 -19.55
CA SER A 175 8.40 -0.91 -19.19
C SER A 175 7.63 -0.55 -20.46
N PHE A 176 8.16 0.38 -21.24
CA PHE A 176 7.60 0.82 -22.51
C PHE A 176 8.31 0.16 -23.69
N ASP A 177 9.63 -0.02 -23.60
CA ASP A 177 10.43 -0.79 -24.55
C ASP A 177 11.83 -1.11 -24.00
N TYR A 178 12.65 -1.80 -24.80
CA TYR A 178 14.00 -2.19 -24.40
C TYR A 178 14.96 -1.04 -24.04
N ARG A 179 14.69 0.20 -24.46
CA ARG A 179 15.54 1.34 -24.18
C ARG A 179 15.48 1.76 -22.72
N ASP A 180 14.48 1.30 -21.97
CA ASP A 180 14.37 1.55 -20.52
C ASP A 180 15.58 1.04 -19.72
N PHE A 181 16.32 0.07 -20.26
CA PHE A 181 17.55 -0.43 -19.64
C PHE A 181 18.78 0.46 -19.87
N GLN A 182 18.75 1.39 -20.83
CA GLN A 182 19.94 2.20 -21.19
C GLN A 182 20.46 3.05 -20.04
N ASP A 183 19.57 3.48 -19.15
CA ASP A 183 19.91 4.31 -17.99
C ASP A 183 20.37 3.46 -16.79
N ASN A 184 20.21 2.14 -16.81
CA ASN A 184 20.62 1.24 -15.72
C ASN A 184 22.14 1.02 -15.70
N GLU A 185 22.77 1.19 -14.54
CA GLU A 185 24.22 1.08 -14.38
C GLU A 185 24.77 -0.34 -14.61
N SER A 186 24.02 -1.38 -14.20
CA SER A 186 24.40 -2.76 -14.46
C SER A 186 24.35 -3.07 -15.95
N PHE A 187 23.36 -2.54 -16.67
CA PHE A 187 23.23 -2.68 -18.12
C PHE A 187 24.38 -2.00 -18.86
N LYS A 188 24.77 -0.78 -18.48
CA LYS A 188 25.89 -0.05 -19.10
C LYS A 188 27.24 -0.77 -18.98
N ARG A 189 27.42 -1.64 -17.98
CA ARG A 189 28.63 -2.45 -17.78
C ARG A 189 28.70 -3.69 -18.66
N GLN A 190 27.59 -4.06 -19.31
CA GLN A 190 27.49 -5.22 -20.19
C GLN A 190 27.72 -4.80 -21.64
N ASN A 191 28.21 -5.74 -22.46
CA ASN A 191 28.35 -5.54 -23.91
C ASN A 191 27.07 -5.85 -24.71
N TYR A 192 25.96 -6.11 -24.03
CA TYR A 192 24.70 -6.54 -24.63
C TYR A 192 23.73 -5.36 -24.82
N LYS A 193 22.83 -5.48 -25.80
CA LYS A 193 21.81 -4.47 -26.13
C LYS A 193 20.48 -4.69 -25.43
N ILE A 194 20.20 -5.91 -24.96
CA ILE A 194 19.00 -6.27 -24.21
C ILE A 194 19.28 -7.38 -23.19
N PRO A 195 18.49 -7.49 -22.12
CA PRO A 195 18.50 -8.66 -21.26
C PRO A 195 18.13 -9.93 -22.02
N ALA A 196 18.68 -11.07 -21.60
CA ALA A 196 18.36 -12.38 -22.16
C ALA A 196 16.86 -12.69 -22.11
N SER A 197 16.18 -12.22 -21.06
CA SER A 197 14.73 -12.33 -20.89
C SER A 197 13.90 -11.51 -21.89
N CYS A 198 14.50 -10.62 -22.69
CA CYS A 198 13.81 -9.97 -23.81
C CYS A 198 13.88 -10.78 -25.12
N CYS A 199 14.67 -11.85 -25.18
CA CYS A 199 14.82 -12.70 -26.35
C CYS A 199 13.76 -13.80 -26.41
N LYS A 200 13.39 -14.23 -27.63
CA LYS A 200 12.48 -15.38 -27.80
C LYS A 200 13.12 -16.69 -27.34
N ASP A 201 14.44 -16.78 -27.52
CA ASP A 201 15.29 -17.81 -26.92
C ASP A 201 16.31 -17.10 -26.04
N MET A 202 16.24 -17.36 -24.74
CA MET A 202 17.12 -16.73 -23.76
C MET A 202 18.58 -17.05 -23.98
N ASN A 203 18.93 -18.17 -24.61
CA ASN A 203 20.32 -18.59 -24.86
C ASN A 203 20.91 -18.01 -26.16
N ASN A 204 20.10 -17.29 -26.95
CA ASN A 204 20.54 -16.76 -28.22
C ASN A 204 21.42 -15.50 -28.04
N LYS A 205 22.74 -15.69 -28.07
CA LYS A 205 23.72 -14.60 -27.97
C LYS A 205 23.60 -13.56 -29.10
N GLU A 206 23.21 -13.98 -30.30
CA GLU A 206 22.96 -13.04 -31.41
C GLU A 206 21.81 -12.10 -31.06
N CYS A 207 20.78 -12.57 -30.35
CA CYS A 207 19.69 -11.72 -29.89
C CYS A 207 20.14 -10.71 -28.82
N TRP A 208 21.05 -11.10 -27.92
CA TRP A 208 21.57 -10.19 -26.89
C TRP A 208 22.34 -9.03 -27.51
N GLU A 209 23.12 -9.28 -28.56
CA GLU A 209 23.99 -8.28 -29.22
C GLU A 209 23.28 -7.53 -30.36
N ARG A 210 22.46 -8.23 -31.13
CA ARG A 210 21.75 -7.74 -32.33
C ARG A 210 20.26 -8.10 -32.26
N PRO A 211 19.52 -7.49 -31.32
CA PRO A 211 18.09 -7.76 -31.19
C PRO A 211 17.34 -7.26 -32.42
N THR A 212 16.46 -8.08 -32.97
CA THR A 212 15.51 -7.77 -34.05
C THR A 212 14.10 -8.13 -33.60
N SER A 213 13.07 -7.58 -34.25
CA SER A 213 11.68 -7.94 -33.94
C SER A 213 11.37 -9.42 -34.27
N GLN A 214 12.22 -10.09 -35.06
CA GLN A 214 12.13 -11.53 -35.33
C GLN A 214 12.69 -12.40 -34.21
N ASN A 215 13.76 -12.00 -33.53
CA ASN A 215 14.43 -12.80 -32.49
C ASN A 215 14.12 -12.35 -31.05
N SER A 216 13.50 -11.18 -30.87
CA SER A 216 13.27 -10.56 -29.55
C SER A 216 11.87 -9.92 -29.43
N TYR A 217 11.54 -9.50 -28.22
CA TYR A 217 10.35 -8.71 -27.87
C TYR A 217 10.66 -7.23 -27.67
N ARG A 218 11.78 -6.73 -28.22
CA ARG A 218 12.37 -5.42 -27.89
C ARG A 218 11.41 -4.23 -28.02
N ASP A 219 10.48 -4.28 -28.98
CA ASP A 219 9.58 -3.18 -29.33
C ASP A 219 8.24 -3.24 -28.55
N ASN A 220 8.03 -4.29 -27.75
CA ASN A 220 6.80 -4.50 -26.99
C ASN A 220 7.04 -4.25 -25.49
N GLY A 221 6.58 -3.12 -24.95
CA GLY A 221 6.66 -2.84 -23.52
C GLY A 221 5.78 -3.74 -22.65
N CYS A 222 6.20 -4.03 -21.42
CA CYS A 222 5.41 -4.80 -20.46
C CYS A 222 4.31 -3.97 -19.77
N PHE A 223 4.26 -2.66 -20.00
CA PHE A 223 3.36 -1.74 -19.33
C PHE A 223 1.88 -2.10 -19.46
N GLU A 224 1.39 -2.42 -20.66
CA GLU A 224 -0.05 -2.74 -20.84
C GLU A 224 -0.44 -3.98 -20.04
N PHE A 225 0.45 -4.97 -19.96
CA PHE A 225 0.26 -6.12 -19.09
C PHE A 225 0.23 -5.71 -17.62
N LEU A 226 1.22 -4.95 -17.15
CA LEU A 226 1.26 -4.46 -15.76
C LEU A 226 0.00 -3.67 -15.39
N TRP A 227 -0.46 -2.82 -16.29
CA TRP A 227 -1.71 -2.08 -16.11
C TRP A 227 -2.90 -3.04 -16.03
N SER A 228 -3.01 -4.03 -16.92
CA SER A 228 -4.08 -5.01 -16.87
C SER A 228 -4.08 -5.83 -15.58
N ALA A 229 -2.91 -6.10 -15.00
CA ALA A 229 -2.75 -6.81 -13.74
C ALA A 229 -3.10 -5.91 -12.53
N ALA A 230 -2.79 -4.61 -12.60
CA ALA A 230 -3.06 -3.64 -11.54
C ALA A 230 -4.50 -3.08 -11.56
N GLN A 231 -5.15 -3.06 -12.72
CA GLN A 231 -6.47 -2.47 -12.91
C GLN A 231 -7.56 -3.09 -12.00
N PRO A 232 -7.62 -4.42 -11.80
CA PRO A 232 -8.57 -5.02 -10.85
C PRO A 232 -8.38 -4.49 -9.43
N SER A 233 -7.14 -4.39 -8.96
CA SER A 233 -6.83 -3.83 -7.63
C SER A 233 -7.25 -2.37 -7.53
N PHE A 234 -7.00 -1.56 -8.56
CA PHE A 234 -7.47 -0.17 -8.61
C PHE A 234 -9.00 -0.09 -8.49
N GLN A 235 -9.74 -0.96 -9.20
CA GLN A 235 -11.21 -1.01 -9.14
C GLN A 235 -11.72 -1.45 -7.76
N ILE A 236 -11.11 -2.48 -7.17
CA ILE A 236 -11.46 -2.95 -5.83
C ILE A 236 -11.26 -1.81 -4.81
N ILE A 237 -10.12 -1.13 -4.85
CA ILE A 237 -9.84 0.01 -3.97
C ILE A 237 -10.89 1.11 -4.16
N LEU A 238 -11.22 1.48 -5.41
CA LEU A 238 -12.23 2.49 -5.70
C LEU A 238 -13.61 2.13 -5.13
N TYR A 239 -14.06 0.89 -5.32
CA TYR A 239 -15.35 0.44 -4.77
C TYR A 239 -15.35 0.38 -3.25
N SER A 240 -14.25 -0.04 -2.62
CA SER A 240 -14.08 0.00 -1.17
C SER A 240 -14.16 1.43 -0.64
N LEU A 241 -13.55 2.41 -1.32
CA LEU A 241 -13.61 3.83 -0.95
C LEU A 241 -15.04 4.38 -1.04
N ILE A 242 -15.77 4.07 -2.11
CA ILE A 242 -17.18 4.46 -2.28
C ILE A 242 -18.05 3.84 -1.18
N GLY A 243 -17.85 2.55 -0.88
CA GLY A 243 -18.56 1.86 0.20
C GLY A 243 -18.30 2.49 1.56
N LEU A 244 -17.04 2.80 1.86
CA LEU A 244 -16.65 3.47 3.10
C LEU A 244 -17.26 4.87 3.19
N LEU A 245 -17.24 5.64 2.10
CA LEU A 245 -17.84 6.98 2.02
C LEU A 245 -19.33 6.95 2.38
N ILE A 246 -20.09 6.02 1.79
CA ILE A 246 -21.53 5.84 2.08
C ILE A 246 -21.73 5.44 3.54
N LEU A 247 -20.93 4.49 4.04
CA LEU A 247 -21.02 4.00 5.41
C LEU A 247 -20.77 5.14 6.43
N THR A 248 -19.70 5.91 6.23
CA THR A 248 -19.37 7.06 7.07
C THR A 248 -20.47 8.12 7.03
N PHE A 249 -21.03 8.40 5.85
CA PHE A 249 -22.15 9.33 5.72
C PHE A 249 -23.38 8.88 6.52
N VAL A 250 -23.76 7.60 6.42
CA VAL A 250 -24.89 7.04 7.18
C VAL A 250 -24.66 7.17 8.68
N PHE A 251 -23.47 6.84 9.18
CA PHE A 251 -23.16 7.00 10.61
C PHE A 251 -23.12 8.45 11.07
N ALA A 252 -22.64 9.37 10.23
CA ALA A 252 -22.67 10.80 10.52
C ALA A 252 -24.11 11.31 10.66
N VAL A 253 -25.00 10.93 9.73
CA VAL A 253 -26.43 11.27 9.79
C VAL A 253 -27.10 10.69 11.03
N ILE A 254 -26.82 9.42 11.37
CA ILE A 254 -27.34 8.79 12.59
C ILE A 254 -26.87 9.54 13.85
N ALA A 255 -25.58 9.88 13.93
CA ALA A 255 -25.03 10.61 15.07
C ALA A 255 -25.65 12.01 15.23
N ILE A 256 -25.79 12.76 14.13
CA ILE A 256 -26.45 14.07 14.10
C ILE A 256 -27.93 13.96 14.48
N TYR A 257 -28.64 12.96 13.94
CA TYR A 257 -30.04 12.69 14.30
C TYR A 257 -30.19 12.45 15.81
N LEU A 258 -29.35 11.60 16.40
CA LEU A 258 -29.38 11.33 17.84
C LEU A 258 -29.03 12.59 18.66
N LEU A 259 -28.03 13.37 18.21
CA LEU A 259 -27.63 14.62 18.85
C LEU A 259 -28.77 15.67 18.86
N THR A 260 -29.48 15.85 17.76
CA THR A 260 -30.62 16.79 17.69
C THR A 260 -31.79 16.33 18.55
N ARG A 261 -32.02 15.02 18.69
CA ARG A 261 -33.07 14.47 19.55
C ARG A 261 -32.74 14.64 21.03
N TYR A 262 -31.53 14.31 21.46
CA TYR A 262 -31.08 14.60 22.83
C TYR A 262 -31.06 16.10 23.14
N SER A 263 -30.84 16.94 22.11
CA SER A 263 -30.90 18.39 22.27
C SER A 263 -32.31 18.89 22.60
N ARG A 264 -33.32 18.41 21.87
CA ARG A 264 -34.73 18.73 22.13
C ARG A 264 -35.22 18.21 23.48
N GLU A 265 -34.85 17.00 23.87
CA GLU A 265 -35.28 16.43 25.16
C GLU A 265 -34.80 17.25 26.36
N LYS A 266 -33.59 17.81 26.31
CA LYS A 266 -33.09 18.68 27.40
C LYS A 266 -33.86 20.02 27.48
N ILE A 267 -34.28 20.56 26.34
CA ILE A 267 -35.03 21.83 26.29
C ILE A 267 -36.43 21.66 26.87
N GLN A 268 -37.07 20.50 26.67
CA GLN A 268 -38.40 20.21 27.23
C GLN A 268 -38.41 19.94 28.74
N LEU A 269 -37.24 19.73 29.36
CA LEU A 269 -37.07 19.49 30.79
C LEU A 269 -36.72 20.76 31.59
N LEU A 270 -36.48 21.88 30.90
CA LEU A 270 -36.22 23.21 31.46
C LEU A 270 -37.48 24.07 31.34
#